data_AF-A0A0B1SLJ0-F1
#
_entry.id   AF-A0A0B1SLJ0-F1
#
_cell.length_a   1.000
_cell.length_b   1.000
_cell.length_c   1.000
_cell.angle_alpha   90.00
_cell.angle_beta   90.00
_cell.angle_gamma   90.00
#
_symmetry.space_group_name_H-M   'P 1'
#
loop_
_entity.id
_entity.type
_entity.pdbx_description
1 polymer ?
#
loop_
_entity_poly.entity_id
_entity_poly.type
_entity_poly.pdbx_seq_one_letter_code
_entity_poly.pdbx_strand_id
1 'polypeptide(L)'
;MRRCSRLAHYATAQLRAETNSRLEQVEAKYLHLQNSSSEIQHLQKEINRCLQFSAGDEDIDLIPLDEFYATAPEGVSRPEVTKTNEHEQRLARLTWEIAQRKALVDTLTEQEGRRNVLISSINGKEQRLKSLRSKISALMTAAKPVQEALGVGNASASSAEQRSLFSLLPHDLSVLYVQAEAYRDIMEDTNMQVVIRGDANEALRLRRQQKDEAEEKERSDDEEGSDNEGRHNAVSDRLELNKKTVTQPHPIYLKIDIGCQGKAFFRYKSVLKTGVSAHENLLDGLFPGDDGSECPNPIGAAKLRQLKLGVDSFANKYGRPYRFVQAITGSASLTPGAAPPTEAEISGVQLADVLHEVIEAIRGRVAARVKLVRQLLALESTPMDALLVYDVPMNLMTAVTSFKMIDEETFMVGLLFDNY
;
A
#
# COMPACT_ATOMS: atom_id res chain seq x y z
N MET A 1 81.94 -110.96 -34.99
CA MET A 1 81.34 -109.88 -35.80
C MET A 1 79.82 -109.74 -35.61
N ARG A 2 78.97 -110.70 -36.04
CA ARG A 2 77.49 -110.54 -36.03
C ARG A 2 76.82 -110.33 -34.65
N ARG A 3 77.40 -110.79 -33.53
CA ARG A 3 76.86 -110.61 -32.17
C ARG A 3 77.11 -109.19 -31.62
N CYS A 4 78.31 -108.64 -31.83
CA CYS A 4 78.63 -107.26 -31.44
C CYS A 4 77.80 -106.24 -32.22
N SER A 5 77.57 -106.46 -33.53
CA SER A 5 76.67 -105.61 -34.31
C SER A 5 75.24 -105.61 -33.76
N ARG A 6 74.72 -106.78 -33.33
CA ARG A 6 73.39 -106.88 -32.71
C ARG A 6 73.30 -106.13 -31.38
N LEU A 7 74.32 -106.22 -30.53
CA LEU A 7 74.40 -105.45 -29.29
C LEU A 7 74.50 -103.95 -29.53
N ALA A 8 75.29 -103.52 -30.53
CA ALA A 8 75.38 -102.11 -30.91
C ALA A 8 74.03 -101.59 -31.44
N HIS A 9 73.33 -102.35 -32.28
CA HIS A 9 71.99 -102.00 -32.75
C HIS A 9 70.98 -101.91 -31.61
N TYR A 10 71.00 -102.84 -30.66
CA TYR A 10 70.13 -102.82 -29.48
C TYR A 10 70.42 -101.62 -28.57
N ALA A 11 71.69 -101.37 -28.24
CA ALA A 11 72.09 -100.20 -27.46
C ALA A 11 71.71 -98.88 -28.15
N THR A 12 71.87 -98.81 -29.48
CA THR A 12 71.45 -97.65 -30.28
C THR A 12 69.94 -97.47 -30.27
N ALA A 13 69.16 -98.55 -30.34
CA ALA A 13 67.71 -98.51 -30.24
C ALA A 13 67.24 -98.06 -28.85
N GLN A 14 67.91 -98.53 -27.79
CA GLN A 14 67.60 -98.17 -26.42
C GLN A 14 67.95 -96.70 -26.11
N LEU A 15 69.12 -96.23 -26.57
CA LEU A 15 69.51 -94.82 -26.52
C LEU A 15 68.52 -93.93 -27.29
N ARG A 16 68.09 -94.37 -28.48
CA ARG A 16 67.05 -93.66 -29.26
C ARG A 16 65.72 -93.59 -28.52
N ALA A 17 65.30 -94.68 -27.87
CA ALA A 17 64.06 -94.70 -27.10
C ALA A 17 64.14 -93.78 -25.88
N GLU A 18 65.27 -93.76 -25.18
CA GLU A 18 65.50 -92.85 -24.05
C GLU A 18 65.54 -91.38 -24.49
N THR A 19 66.25 -91.07 -25.59
CA THR A 19 66.27 -89.70 -26.12
C THR A 19 64.91 -89.26 -26.62
N ASN A 20 64.12 -90.14 -27.25
CA ASN A 20 62.74 -89.81 -27.64
C ASN A 20 61.86 -89.54 -26.43
N SER A 21 61.96 -90.35 -25.37
CA SER A 21 61.18 -90.15 -24.14
C SER A 21 61.52 -88.83 -23.44
N ARG A 22 62.82 -88.44 -23.42
CA ARG A 22 63.23 -87.13 -22.90
C ARG A 22 62.78 -85.98 -23.80
N LEU A 23 62.80 -86.16 -25.12
CA LEU A 23 62.30 -85.19 -26.10
C LEU A 23 60.81 -84.92 -25.87
N GLU A 24 59.99 -85.97 -25.74
CA GLU A 24 58.55 -85.86 -25.46
C GLU A 24 58.27 -85.05 -24.17
N GLN A 25 59.07 -85.26 -23.12
CA GLN A 25 58.96 -84.48 -21.87
C GLN A 25 59.34 -83.01 -22.07
N VAL A 26 60.34 -82.72 -22.89
CA VAL A 26 60.77 -81.34 -23.21
C VAL A 26 59.72 -80.66 -24.09
N GLU A 27 59.17 -81.35 -25.09
CA GLU A 27 58.10 -80.84 -25.95
C GLU A 27 56.83 -80.53 -25.15
N ALA A 28 56.44 -81.40 -24.21
CA ALA A 28 55.31 -81.14 -23.32
C ALA A 28 55.52 -79.88 -22.45
N LYS A 29 56.73 -79.70 -21.89
CA LYS A 29 57.08 -78.49 -21.13
C LYS A 29 57.14 -77.24 -22.00
N TYR A 30 57.65 -77.37 -23.22
CA TYR A 30 57.72 -76.26 -24.18
C TYR A 30 56.31 -75.79 -24.58
N LEU A 31 55.38 -76.72 -24.83
CA LEU A 31 53.99 -76.40 -25.11
C LEU A 31 53.32 -75.68 -23.92
N HIS A 32 53.59 -76.14 -22.69
CA HIS A 32 53.07 -75.49 -21.49
C HIS A 32 53.60 -74.05 -21.32
N LEU A 33 54.89 -73.84 -21.60
CA LEU A 33 55.51 -72.51 -21.59
C LEU A 33 54.91 -71.61 -22.68
N GLN A 34 54.67 -72.14 -23.88
CA GLN A 34 54.06 -71.38 -24.98
C GLN A 34 52.61 -70.97 -24.66
N ASN A 35 51.82 -71.86 -24.05
CA ASN A 35 50.48 -71.54 -23.57
C ASN A 35 50.51 -70.42 -22.52
N SER A 36 51.37 -70.55 -21.51
CA SER A 36 51.54 -69.54 -20.45
C SER A 36 52.01 -68.19 -21.01
N SER A 37 52.93 -68.19 -21.98
CA SER A 37 53.39 -66.98 -22.65
C SER A 37 52.27 -66.30 -23.43
N SER A 38 51.38 -67.07 -24.06
CA SER A 38 50.25 -66.54 -24.82
C SER A 38 49.21 -65.92 -23.88
N GLU A 39 48.96 -66.55 -22.73
CA GLU A 39 48.09 -66.03 -21.68
C GLU A 39 48.62 -64.73 -21.08
N ILE A 40 49.92 -64.67 -20.74
CA ILE A 40 50.56 -63.44 -20.26
C ILE A 40 50.42 -62.31 -21.29
N GLN A 41 50.66 -62.60 -22.57
CA GLN A 41 50.50 -61.60 -23.63
C GLN A 41 49.04 -61.13 -23.79
N HIS A 42 48.06 -62.03 -23.65
CA HIS A 42 46.65 -61.66 -23.65
C HIS A 42 46.33 -60.73 -22.49
N LEU A 43 46.71 -61.11 -21.27
CA LEU A 43 46.52 -60.30 -20.07
C LEU A 43 47.20 -58.94 -20.16
N GLN A 44 48.42 -58.88 -20.71
CA GLN A 44 49.11 -57.60 -20.92
C GLN A 44 48.39 -56.71 -21.92
N LYS A 45 47.84 -57.27 -23.01
CA LYS A 45 47.00 -56.50 -23.96
C LYS A 45 45.73 -55.98 -23.30
N GLU A 46 45.11 -56.81 -22.46
CA GLU A 46 43.89 -56.45 -21.75
C GLU A 46 44.15 -55.35 -20.70
N ILE A 47 45.24 -55.45 -19.92
CA ILE A 47 45.68 -54.41 -19.00
C ILE A 47 45.94 -53.10 -19.74
N ASN A 48 46.67 -53.13 -20.86
CA ASN A 48 46.93 -51.92 -21.64
C ASN A 48 45.64 -51.30 -22.18
N ARG A 49 44.68 -52.12 -22.60
CA ARG A 49 43.36 -51.64 -23.03
C ARG A 49 42.60 -50.98 -21.88
N CYS A 50 42.63 -51.57 -20.69
CA CYS A 50 42.01 -50.98 -19.49
C CYS A 50 42.68 -49.68 -19.05
N LEU A 51 44.01 -49.58 -19.14
CA LEU A 51 44.76 -48.37 -18.79
C LEU A 51 44.59 -47.24 -19.82
N GLN A 52 44.25 -47.56 -21.07
CA GLN A 52 43.92 -46.56 -22.10
C GLN A 52 42.51 -45.99 -21.95
N PHE A 53 41.73 -46.46 -20.97
CA PHE A 53 40.46 -45.85 -20.65
C PHE A 53 40.69 -44.47 -20.03
N SER A 54 40.46 -43.42 -20.81
CA SER A 54 40.30 -42.05 -20.31
C SER A 54 38.81 -41.75 -20.31
N ALA A 55 38.32 -41.34 -19.13
CA ALA A 55 36.97 -40.86 -18.99
C ALA A 55 36.95 -39.36 -19.37
N GLY A 56 35.96 -38.93 -20.16
CA GLY A 56 35.88 -37.56 -20.66
C GLY A 56 35.62 -36.49 -19.59
N ASP A 57 35.67 -36.84 -18.31
CA ASP A 57 35.55 -35.95 -17.17
C ASP A 57 36.91 -35.42 -16.67
N GLU A 58 38.04 -35.88 -17.22
CA GLU A 58 39.39 -35.46 -16.85
C GLU A 58 39.65 -33.96 -17.05
N ASP A 59 39.00 -33.33 -18.03
CA ASP A 59 39.17 -31.91 -18.38
C ASP A 59 38.12 -30.98 -17.74
N ILE A 60 37.34 -31.45 -16.76
CA ILE A 60 36.32 -30.61 -16.12
C ILE A 60 36.98 -29.64 -15.13
N ASP A 61 36.85 -28.34 -15.41
CA ASP A 61 37.21 -27.28 -14.48
C ASP A 61 36.32 -27.34 -13.22
N LEU A 62 36.97 -27.62 -12.09
CA LEU A 62 36.33 -27.75 -10.79
C LEU A 62 36.65 -26.55 -9.89
N ILE A 63 35.73 -26.21 -8.98
CA ILE A 63 35.89 -25.16 -7.96
C ILE A 63 37.20 -25.38 -7.19
N PRO A 64 38.04 -24.35 -6.99
CA PRO A 64 39.27 -24.45 -6.23
C PRO A 64 39.06 -25.09 -4.85
N LEU A 65 40.04 -25.84 -4.38
CA LEU A 65 39.95 -26.58 -3.11
C LEU A 65 39.63 -25.66 -1.92
N ASP A 66 40.25 -24.48 -1.87
CA ASP A 66 40.05 -23.51 -0.80
C ASP A 66 38.60 -23.00 -0.75
N GLU A 67 38.01 -22.75 -1.93
CA GLU A 67 36.63 -22.28 -2.05
C GLU A 67 35.63 -23.41 -1.77
N PHE A 68 35.94 -24.64 -2.18
CA PHE A 68 35.14 -25.82 -1.86
C PHE A 68 35.04 -26.05 -0.35
N TYR A 69 36.15 -26.06 0.38
CA TYR A 69 36.12 -26.26 1.83
C TYR A 69 35.51 -25.07 2.60
N ALA A 70 35.48 -23.88 2.01
CA ALA A 70 34.85 -22.70 2.61
C ALA A 70 33.33 -22.64 2.39
N THR A 71 32.83 -23.10 1.24
CA THR A 71 31.43 -22.94 0.83
C THR A 71 30.59 -24.21 0.94
N ALA A 72 31.20 -25.39 0.85
CA ALA A 72 30.48 -26.65 0.89
C ALA A 72 30.03 -27.02 2.32
N PRO A 73 28.78 -27.46 2.51
CA PRO A 73 28.29 -27.96 3.79
C PRO A 73 29.13 -29.14 4.31
N GLU A 74 29.27 -29.25 5.63
CA GLU A 74 30.08 -30.30 6.29
C GLU A 74 29.66 -31.73 5.88
N GLY A 75 28.37 -31.95 5.60
CA GLY A 75 27.83 -33.22 5.13
C GLY A 75 28.32 -33.67 3.74
N VAL A 76 28.74 -32.73 2.89
CA VAL A 76 29.31 -32.97 1.54
C VAL A 76 30.84 -32.85 1.56
N SER A 77 31.36 -31.84 2.26
CA SER A 77 32.80 -31.54 2.32
C SER A 77 33.64 -32.65 2.99
N ARG A 78 33.10 -33.26 4.06
CA ARG A 78 33.69 -34.42 4.79
C ARG A 78 35.23 -34.38 4.87
N PRO A 79 35.83 -33.34 5.49
CA PRO A 79 37.27 -33.11 5.47
C PRO A 79 38.09 -34.26 6.06
N GLU A 80 37.51 -35.07 6.95
CA GLU A 80 38.10 -36.29 7.53
C GLU A 80 38.53 -37.31 6.45
N VAL A 81 37.71 -37.48 5.40
CA VAL A 81 37.93 -38.50 4.37
C VAL A 81 38.44 -37.89 3.08
N THR A 82 37.94 -36.69 2.71
CA THR A 82 38.33 -36.01 1.47
C THR A 82 39.73 -35.43 1.48
N LYS A 83 40.34 -35.19 2.65
CA LYS A 83 41.76 -34.80 2.73
C LYS A 83 42.73 -35.98 2.60
N THR A 84 42.23 -37.20 2.85
CA THR A 84 43.04 -38.43 2.87
C THR A 84 42.94 -39.18 1.52
N ASN A 85 41.81 -39.06 0.83
CA ASN A 85 41.53 -39.75 -0.43
C ASN A 85 41.16 -38.77 -1.56
N GLU A 86 42.02 -38.66 -2.57
CA GLU A 86 41.83 -37.77 -3.74
C GLU A 86 40.57 -38.11 -4.54
N HIS A 87 40.21 -39.40 -4.65
CA HIS A 87 39.02 -39.82 -5.39
C HIS A 87 37.74 -39.33 -4.70
N GLU A 88 37.65 -39.49 -3.39
CA GLU A 88 36.51 -39.01 -2.61
C GLU A 88 36.44 -37.49 -2.59
N GLN A 89 37.59 -36.80 -2.59
CA GLN A 89 37.64 -35.35 -2.74
C GLN A 89 37.03 -34.88 -4.06
N ARG A 90 37.40 -35.54 -5.17
CA ARG A 90 36.87 -35.21 -6.50
C ARG A 90 35.36 -35.46 -6.59
N LEU A 91 34.87 -36.57 -6.03
CA LEU A 91 33.43 -36.86 -5.96
C LEU A 91 32.66 -35.83 -5.12
N ALA A 92 33.21 -35.43 -3.97
CA ALA A 92 32.61 -34.43 -3.11
C ALA A 92 32.55 -33.04 -3.78
N ARG A 93 33.58 -32.65 -4.52
CA ARG A 93 33.60 -31.42 -5.33
C ARG A 93 32.54 -31.45 -6.44
N LEU A 94 32.49 -32.54 -7.21
CA LEU A 94 31.51 -32.72 -8.29
C LEU A 94 30.06 -32.67 -7.77
N THR A 95 29.79 -33.34 -6.66
CA THR A 95 28.44 -33.36 -6.06
C THR A 95 28.02 -31.98 -5.56
N TRP A 96 28.94 -31.23 -4.95
CA TRP A 96 28.68 -29.84 -4.54
C TRP A 96 28.41 -28.92 -5.74
N GLU A 97 29.24 -28.99 -6.77
CA GLU A 97 29.03 -28.19 -7.99
C GLU A 97 27.71 -28.49 -8.69
N ILE A 98 27.32 -29.77 -8.77
CA ILE A 98 26.04 -30.15 -9.36
C ILE A 98 24.90 -29.55 -8.53
N ALA A 99 24.98 -29.61 -7.20
CA ALA A 99 23.98 -29.00 -6.33
C ALA A 99 23.91 -27.47 -6.53
N GLN A 100 25.06 -26.80 -6.60
CA GLN A 100 25.14 -25.36 -6.83
C GLN A 100 24.59 -24.97 -8.21
N ARG A 101 24.97 -25.68 -9.27
CA ARG A 101 24.46 -25.44 -10.63
C ARG A 101 22.95 -25.66 -10.70
N LYS A 102 22.41 -26.68 -10.03
CA LYS A 102 20.96 -26.88 -9.93
C LYS A 102 20.26 -25.71 -9.23
N ALA A 103 20.75 -25.30 -8.07
CA ALA A 103 20.20 -24.16 -7.34
C ALA A 103 20.24 -22.87 -8.18
N LEU A 104 21.33 -22.62 -8.89
CA LEU A 104 21.46 -21.47 -9.79
C LEU A 104 20.45 -21.54 -10.95
N VAL A 105 20.25 -22.71 -11.56
CA VAL A 105 19.24 -22.90 -12.61
C VAL A 105 17.84 -22.67 -12.04
N ASP A 106 17.53 -23.19 -10.86
CA ASP A 106 16.22 -22.99 -10.21
C ASP A 106 15.96 -21.50 -9.97
N THR A 107 16.92 -20.76 -9.40
CA THR A 107 16.80 -19.31 -9.22
C THR A 107 16.68 -18.56 -10.55
N LEU A 108 17.41 -18.96 -11.59
CA LEU A 108 17.31 -18.35 -12.91
C LEU A 108 15.92 -18.55 -13.51
N THR A 109 15.39 -19.77 -13.47
CA THR A 109 14.05 -20.07 -14.01
C THR A 109 12.94 -19.32 -13.24
N GLU A 110 13.08 -19.18 -11.92
CA GLU A 110 12.17 -18.37 -11.10
C GLU A 110 12.20 -16.89 -11.52
N GLN A 111 13.40 -16.32 -11.66
CA GLN A 111 13.55 -14.91 -12.06
C GLN A 111 13.06 -14.67 -13.49
N GLU A 112 13.27 -15.61 -14.41
CA GLU A 112 12.70 -15.55 -15.75
C GLU A 112 11.17 -15.61 -15.74
N GLY A 113 10.58 -16.44 -14.88
CA GLY A 113 9.14 -16.48 -14.64
C GLY A 113 8.60 -15.12 -14.17
N ARG A 114 9.22 -14.54 -13.14
CA ARG A 114 8.86 -13.20 -12.62
C ARG A 114 9.00 -12.11 -13.69
N ARG A 115 10.10 -12.14 -14.46
CA ARG A 115 10.33 -11.22 -15.59
C ARG A 115 9.19 -11.30 -16.60
N ASN A 116 8.78 -12.51 -16.99
CA ASN A 116 7.73 -12.72 -17.98
C ASN A 116 6.35 -12.25 -17.48
N VAL A 117 6.03 -12.48 -16.20
CA VAL A 117 4.79 -11.97 -15.57
C VAL A 117 4.77 -10.44 -15.58
N LEU A 118 5.89 -9.79 -15.22
CA LEU A 118 6.02 -8.34 -15.23
C LEU A 118 5.85 -7.77 -16.65
N ILE A 119 6.50 -8.38 -17.64
CA ILE A 119 6.36 -7.97 -19.06
C ILE A 119 4.89 -8.06 -19.50
N SER A 120 4.19 -9.16 -19.18
CA SER A 120 2.76 -9.31 -19.48
C SER A 120 1.90 -8.22 -18.81
N SER A 121 2.17 -7.91 -17.54
CA SER A 121 1.47 -6.85 -16.80
C SER A 121 1.71 -5.46 -17.42
N ILE A 122 2.95 -5.15 -17.81
CA ILE A 122 3.30 -3.90 -18.48
C ILE A 122 2.56 -3.79 -19.80
N ASN A 123 2.61 -4.81 -20.65
CA ASN A 123 1.93 -4.82 -21.94
C ASN A 123 0.41 -4.66 -21.78
N GLY A 124 -0.20 -5.33 -20.79
CA GLY A 124 -1.61 -5.19 -20.47
C GLY A 124 -1.98 -3.77 -20.04
N LYS A 125 -1.17 -3.13 -19.18
CA LYS A 125 -1.37 -1.73 -18.75
C LYS A 125 -1.18 -0.75 -19.90
N GLU A 126 -0.19 -0.95 -20.77
CA GLU A 126 -0.01 -0.13 -21.97
C GLU A 126 -1.19 -0.22 -22.93
N GLN A 127 -1.72 -1.43 -23.18
CA GLN A 127 -2.88 -1.61 -24.03
C GLN A 127 -4.12 -0.94 -23.45
N ARG A 128 -4.33 -1.04 -22.13
CA ARG A 128 -5.39 -0.31 -21.41
C ARG A 128 -5.22 1.20 -21.57
N LEU A 129 -4.01 1.74 -21.40
CA LEU A 129 -3.72 3.16 -21.60
C LEU A 129 -3.98 3.63 -23.04
N LYS A 130 -3.53 2.86 -24.04
CA LYS A 130 -3.79 3.15 -25.46
C LYS A 130 -5.29 3.17 -25.77
N SER A 131 -6.03 2.18 -25.28
CA SER A 131 -7.49 2.12 -25.47
C SER A 131 -8.22 3.26 -24.75
N LEU A 132 -7.81 3.59 -23.52
CA LEU A 132 -8.41 4.69 -22.74
C LEU A 132 -8.16 6.04 -23.42
N ARG A 133 -6.94 6.29 -23.91
CA ARG A 133 -6.60 7.51 -24.66
C ARG A 133 -7.51 7.70 -25.87
N SER A 134 -7.73 6.63 -26.64
CA SER A 134 -8.64 6.67 -27.80
C SER A 134 -10.09 6.99 -27.38
N LYS A 135 -10.59 6.31 -26.33
CA LYS A 135 -11.94 6.56 -25.79
C LYS A 135 -12.12 7.98 -25.29
N ILE A 136 -11.14 8.52 -24.55
CA ILE A 136 -11.15 9.92 -24.08
C ILE A 136 -11.16 10.89 -25.27
N SER A 137 -10.35 10.63 -26.29
CA SER A 137 -10.34 11.46 -27.51
C SER A 137 -11.68 11.44 -28.23
N ALA A 138 -12.35 10.29 -28.31
CA ALA A 138 -13.68 10.18 -28.89
C ALA A 138 -14.72 10.95 -28.06
N LEU A 139 -14.66 10.82 -26.73
CA LEU A 139 -15.53 11.55 -25.81
C LEU A 139 -15.33 13.07 -25.92
N MET A 140 -14.09 13.54 -25.97
CA MET A 140 -13.78 14.98 -26.15
C MET A 140 -14.37 15.53 -27.45
N THR A 141 -14.22 14.79 -28.56
CA THR A 141 -14.80 15.20 -29.86
C THR A 141 -16.33 15.20 -29.81
N ALA A 142 -16.94 14.22 -29.16
CA ALA A 142 -18.40 14.14 -29.01
C ALA A 142 -18.97 15.23 -28.08
N ALA A 143 -18.24 15.60 -27.02
CA ALA A 143 -18.66 16.61 -26.06
C ALA A 143 -18.44 18.06 -26.55
N LYS A 144 -17.53 18.27 -27.51
CA LYS A 144 -17.20 19.59 -28.06
C LYS A 144 -18.40 20.43 -28.54
N PRO A 145 -19.34 19.92 -29.37
CA PRO A 145 -20.48 20.73 -29.82
C PRO A 145 -21.42 21.13 -28.68
N VAL A 146 -21.56 20.27 -27.66
CA VAL A 146 -22.36 20.58 -26.46
C VAL A 146 -21.66 21.64 -25.60
N GLN A 147 -20.33 21.54 -25.47
CA GLN A 147 -19.52 22.56 -24.78
C GLN A 147 -19.65 23.93 -25.46
N GLU A 148 -19.59 23.98 -26.80
CA GLU A 148 -19.74 25.20 -27.59
C GLU A 148 -21.17 25.77 -27.47
N ALA A 149 -22.20 24.92 -27.47
CA ALA A 149 -23.60 25.34 -27.33
C ALA A 149 -23.94 25.87 -25.93
N LEU A 150 -23.32 25.32 -24.88
CA LEU A 150 -23.52 25.76 -23.49
C LEU A 150 -22.64 26.96 -23.12
N GLY A 151 -21.75 27.42 -24.00
CA GLY A 151 -20.85 28.56 -23.72
C GLY A 151 -19.85 28.29 -22.60
N VAL A 152 -19.66 27.02 -22.19
CA VAL A 152 -18.71 26.63 -21.14
C VAL A 152 -17.31 26.68 -21.75
N GLY A 153 -16.72 27.87 -21.78
CA GLY A 153 -15.31 28.05 -22.10
C GLY A 153 -14.46 27.09 -21.26
N ASN A 154 -13.32 26.65 -21.79
CA ASN A 154 -12.41 25.73 -21.09
C ASN A 154 -12.28 26.14 -19.63
N ALA A 155 -12.90 25.39 -18.71
CA ALA A 155 -12.92 25.61 -17.26
C ALA A 155 -11.52 25.33 -16.67
N SER A 156 -10.57 26.09 -17.17
CA SER A 156 -9.13 25.90 -17.09
C SER A 156 -8.47 27.22 -16.70
N ALA A 157 -9.24 28.15 -16.15
CA ALA A 157 -8.72 29.34 -15.50
C ALA A 157 -8.07 29.06 -14.14
N SER A 158 -8.05 27.80 -13.67
CA SER A 158 -7.26 27.42 -12.50
C SER A 158 -5.77 27.42 -12.87
N SER A 159 -4.94 28.00 -12.00
CA SER A 159 -3.48 28.01 -12.17
C SER A 159 -2.95 26.58 -12.32
N ALA A 160 -1.82 26.39 -13.02
CA ALA A 160 -1.20 25.06 -13.15
C ALA A 160 -0.98 24.37 -11.78
N GLU A 161 -0.72 25.17 -10.75
CA GLU A 161 -0.60 24.76 -9.35
C GLU A 161 -1.91 24.20 -8.77
N GLN A 162 -3.08 24.77 -9.08
CA GLN A 162 -4.35 24.22 -8.63
C GLN A 162 -4.70 22.91 -9.32
N ARG A 163 -4.34 22.73 -10.59
CA ARG A 163 -4.54 21.45 -11.30
C ARG A 163 -3.70 20.33 -10.70
N SER A 164 -2.43 20.61 -10.36
CA SER A 164 -1.57 19.60 -9.74
C SER A 164 -2.09 19.21 -8.36
N LEU A 165 -2.52 20.19 -7.55
CA LEU A 165 -3.14 19.93 -6.25
C LEU A 165 -4.49 19.21 -6.34
N PHE A 166 -5.31 19.53 -7.34
CA PHE A 166 -6.59 18.85 -7.58
C PHE A 166 -6.40 17.36 -7.87
N SER A 167 -5.36 16.97 -8.60
CA SER A 167 -5.06 15.56 -8.87
C SER A 167 -4.69 14.74 -7.62
N LEU A 168 -4.34 15.42 -6.53
CA LEU A 168 -3.96 14.84 -5.24
C LEU A 168 -5.08 14.96 -4.19
N LEU A 169 -6.23 15.52 -4.55
CA LEU A 169 -7.36 15.70 -3.63
C LEU A 169 -8.07 14.35 -3.38
N PRO A 170 -8.51 14.09 -2.13
CA PRO A 170 -9.46 13.01 -1.86
C PRO A 170 -10.76 13.17 -2.66
N HIS A 171 -11.42 12.06 -2.97
CA HIS A 171 -12.64 12.04 -3.79
C HIS A 171 -13.71 13.02 -3.29
N ASP A 172 -14.06 12.95 -2.00
CA ASP A 172 -15.11 13.79 -1.39
C ASP A 172 -14.80 15.29 -1.53
N LEU A 173 -13.52 15.65 -1.44
CA LEU A 173 -13.07 17.03 -1.61
C LEU A 173 -13.07 17.46 -3.08
N SER A 174 -12.82 16.54 -4.01
CA SER A 174 -12.82 16.83 -5.45
C SER A 174 -14.23 17.12 -5.95
N VAL A 175 -15.22 16.38 -5.44
CA VAL A 175 -16.65 16.60 -5.68
C VAL A 175 -17.06 17.99 -5.20
N LEU A 176 -16.70 18.34 -3.96
CA LEU A 176 -17.00 19.65 -3.39
C LEU A 176 -16.32 20.80 -4.16
N TYR A 177 -15.07 20.63 -4.60
CA TYR A 177 -14.38 21.64 -5.41
C TYR A 177 -15.12 21.91 -6.72
N VAL A 178 -15.50 20.85 -7.45
CA VAL A 178 -16.23 20.99 -8.72
C VAL A 178 -17.59 21.65 -8.50
N GLN A 179 -18.30 21.27 -7.44
CA GLN A 179 -19.61 21.85 -7.12
C GLN A 179 -19.52 23.31 -6.69
N ALA A 180 -18.51 23.66 -5.90
CA ALA A 180 -18.30 25.03 -5.45
C ALA A 180 -17.87 25.96 -6.58
N GLU A 181 -17.03 25.48 -7.51
CA GLU A 181 -16.71 26.20 -8.75
C GLU A 181 -17.94 26.35 -9.65
N ALA A 182 -18.73 25.28 -9.84
CA ALA A 182 -19.96 25.32 -10.62
C ALA A 182 -20.99 26.29 -10.01
N TYR A 183 -21.16 26.27 -8.68
CA TYR A 183 -22.04 27.20 -7.98
C TYR A 183 -21.65 28.66 -8.22
N ARG A 184 -20.35 28.98 -8.06
CA ARG A 184 -19.82 30.33 -8.30
C ARG A 184 -20.12 30.78 -9.72
N ASP A 185 -19.92 29.91 -10.70
CA ASP A 185 -20.09 30.22 -12.12
C ASP A 185 -21.59 30.37 -12.49
N ILE A 186 -22.48 29.53 -11.95
CA ILE A 186 -23.94 29.57 -12.24
C ILE A 186 -24.62 30.76 -11.55
N MET A 187 -24.24 31.07 -10.31
CA MET A 187 -24.83 32.17 -9.53
C MET A 187 -24.17 33.53 -9.78
N GLU A 188 -23.09 33.56 -10.59
CA GLU A 188 -22.25 34.75 -10.82
C GLU A 188 -21.78 35.42 -9.51
N ASP A 189 -21.56 34.61 -8.47
CA ASP A 189 -21.27 35.08 -7.11
C ASP A 189 -19.80 35.46 -6.95
N THR A 190 -19.47 36.71 -7.30
CA THR A 190 -18.12 37.29 -7.16
C THR A 190 -17.59 37.33 -5.73
N ASN A 191 -18.45 37.13 -4.73
CA ASN A 191 -18.08 37.13 -3.33
C ASN A 191 -17.63 35.74 -2.85
N MET A 192 -17.76 34.70 -3.66
CA MET A 192 -17.33 33.35 -3.32
C MET A 192 -16.02 32.98 -4.03
N GLN A 193 -15.00 32.59 -3.26
CA GLN A 193 -13.72 32.14 -3.80
C GLN A 193 -13.37 30.75 -3.28
N VAL A 194 -13.00 29.84 -4.19
CA VAL A 194 -12.61 28.46 -3.87
C VAL A 194 -11.14 28.27 -4.22
N VAL A 195 -10.32 27.85 -3.24
CA VAL A 195 -8.88 27.68 -3.42
C VAL A 195 -8.41 26.39 -2.75
N ILE A 196 -7.70 25.56 -3.51
CA ILE A 196 -7.00 24.39 -2.96
C ILE A 196 -5.68 24.86 -2.33
N ARG A 197 -5.42 24.47 -1.08
CA ARG A 197 -4.21 24.83 -0.32
C ARG A 197 -3.59 23.58 0.30
N GLY A 198 -2.27 23.58 0.47
CA GLY A 198 -1.56 22.47 1.11
C GLY A 198 -0.20 22.19 0.48
N ASP A 199 0.43 21.10 0.90
CA ASP A 199 1.70 20.62 0.37
C ASP A 199 1.49 19.42 -0.55
N ALA A 200 1.88 19.56 -1.81
CA ALA A 200 1.78 18.50 -2.83
C ALA A 200 2.71 17.31 -2.55
N ASN A 201 3.88 17.55 -1.97
CA ASN A 201 4.88 16.50 -1.73
C ASN A 201 4.46 15.58 -0.58
N GLU A 202 3.95 16.17 0.51
CA GLU A 202 3.43 15.41 1.66
C GLU A 202 2.17 14.61 1.28
N ALA A 203 1.31 15.15 0.42
CA ALA A 203 0.15 14.40 -0.10
C ALA A 203 0.57 13.19 -0.96
N LEU A 204 1.60 13.35 -1.79
CA LEU A 204 2.12 12.26 -2.60
C LEU A 204 2.75 11.17 -1.74
N ARG A 205 3.45 11.55 -0.66
CA ARG A 205 4.01 10.62 0.34
C ARG A 205 2.90 9.84 1.05
N LEU A 206 1.88 10.52 1.54
CA LEU A 206 0.73 9.88 2.19
C LEU A 206 0.03 8.88 1.26
N ARG A 207 -0.14 9.24 -0.01
CA ARG A 207 -0.75 8.36 -1.01
C ARG A 207 0.08 7.10 -1.29
N ARG A 208 1.41 7.22 -1.31
CA ARG A 208 2.32 6.07 -1.46
C ARG A 208 2.26 5.19 -0.24
N GLN A 209 2.37 5.76 0.97
CA GLN A 209 2.27 5.02 2.22
C GLN A 209 0.96 4.24 2.35
N GLN A 210 -0.19 4.86 2.05
CA GLN A 210 -1.49 4.18 2.07
C GLN A 210 -1.56 3.01 1.09
N LYS A 211 -0.88 3.12 -0.06
CA LYS A 211 -0.83 2.06 -1.06
C LYS A 211 0.08 0.92 -0.60
N ASP A 212 1.25 1.24 -0.07
CA ASP A 212 2.21 0.26 0.44
C ASP A 212 1.61 -0.50 1.64
N GLU A 213 0.94 0.18 2.57
CA GLU A 213 0.23 -0.44 3.70
C GLU A 213 -0.94 -1.35 3.26
N ALA A 214 -1.63 -1.02 2.16
CA ALA A 214 -2.69 -1.87 1.62
C ALA A 214 -2.10 -3.14 0.98
N GLU A 215 -1.00 -3.01 0.24
CA GLU A 215 -0.29 -4.13 -0.38
C GLU A 215 0.38 -5.05 0.67
N GLU A 216 0.81 -4.51 1.81
CA GLU A 216 1.33 -5.30 2.95
C GLU A 216 0.22 -6.07 3.69
N LYS A 217 -0.94 -5.44 3.93
CA LYS A 217 -2.08 -6.12 4.58
C LYS A 217 -2.64 -7.26 3.75
N GLU A 218 -2.70 -7.10 2.43
CA GLU A 218 -3.10 -8.18 1.52
C GLU A 218 -2.13 -9.38 1.52
N ARG A 219 -0.89 -9.20 1.99
CA ARG A 219 0.10 -10.27 2.13
C ARG A 219 0.12 -10.92 3.52
N SER A 220 -0.45 -10.27 4.53
CA SER A 220 -0.38 -10.71 5.93
C SER A 220 -1.60 -11.53 6.41
N ASP A 221 -2.64 -11.68 5.59
CA ASP A 221 -3.86 -12.43 5.95
C ASP A 221 -3.63 -13.97 6.08
N ASP A 222 -2.41 -14.47 5.84
CA ASP A 222 -2.08 -15.90 5.90
C ASP A 222 -1.47 -16.40 7.23
N GLU A 223 -1.18 -15.53 8.22
CA GLU A 223 -0.65 -15.98 9.52
C GLU A 223 -1.31 -15.28 10.72
N GLU A 224 -2.40 -15.87 11.22
CA GLU A 224 -2.85 -15.65 12.60
C GLU A 224 -2.59 -16.89 13.46
N GLY A 225 -1.72 -16.73 14.45
CA GLY A 225 -1.57 -17.72 15.52
C GLY A 225 -0.33 -17.52 16.38
N SER A 226 -0.33 -16.51 17.26
CA SER A 226 0.42 -16.63 18.53
C SER A 226 0.01 -15.55 19.53
N ASP A 227 -0.65 -16.02 20.60
CA ASP A 227 -0.81 -15.30 21.85
C ASP A 227 0.54 -15.03 22.49
N ASN A 228 0.75 -13.81 23.01
CA ASN A 228 1.44 -13.72 24.29
C ASN A 228 1.15 -12.45 25.08
N GLU A 229 1.00 -12.69 26.38
CA GLU A 229 0.70 -11.75 27.44
C GLU A 229 1.93 -10.90 27.79
N GLY A 230 1.94 -9.65 27.32
CA GLY A 230 2.94 -8.64 27.70
C GLY A 230 2.51 -7.22 27.38
N ARG A 231 1.19 -6.99 27.25
CA ARG A 231 0.64 -5.97 26.34
C ARG A 231 0.28 -4.61 26.94
N HIS A 232 0.29 -4.37 28.25
CA HIS A 232 -0.34 -3.15 28.76
C HIS A 232 0.38 -1.83 28.40
N ASN A 233 1.71 -1.78 28.41
CA ASN A 233 2.44 -0.55 28.05
C ASN A 233 2.58 -0.38 26.53
N ALA A 234 2.85 -1.47 25.79
CA ALA A 234 2.93 -1.46 24.33
C ALA A 234 1.58 -1.16 23.65
N VAL A 235 0.45 -1.54 24.27
CA VAL A 235 -0.89 -1.21 23.77
C VAL A 235 -1.21 0.27 23.97
N SER A 236 -0.75 0.90 25.06
CA SER A 236 -0.93 2.34 25.28
C SER A 236 -0.15 3.15 24.25
N ASP A 237 1.12 2.82 24.02
CA ASP A 237 1.95 3.50 23.02
C ASP A 237 1.44 3.28 21.59
N ARG A 238 0.97 2.06 21.28
CA ARG A 238 0.35 1.74 20.00
C ARG A 238 -1.00 2.45 19.81
N LEU A 239 -1.77 2.63 20.88
CA LEU A 239 -3.01 3.40 20.86
C LEU A 239 -2.72 4.89 20.64
N GLU A 240 -1.69 5.45 21.27
CA GLU A 240 -1.25 6.83 21.05
C GLU A 240 -0.71 7.07 19.64
N LEU A 241 0.07 6.13 19.10
CA LEU A 241 0.54 6.19 17.72
C LEU A 241 -0.66 6.14 16.76
N ASN A 242 -1.58 5.20 16.97
CA ASN A 242 -2.81 5.07 16.18
C ASN A 242 -3.70 6.32 16.28
N LYS A 243 -3.82 6.92 17.47
CA LYS A 243 -4.51 8.20 17.66
C LYS A 243 -3.88 9.28 16.79
N LYS A 244 -2.55 9.39 16.79
CA LYS A 244 -1.83 10.36 15.96
C LYS A 244 -2.02 10.10 14.47
N THR A 245 -1.97 8.85 14.02
CA THR A 245 -2.17 8.49 12.60
C THR A 245 -3.60 8.74 12.12
N VAL A 246 -4.61 8.38 12.91
CA VAL A 246 -6.03 8.54 12.53
C VAL A 246 -6.48 10.00 12.59
N THR A 247 -5.88 10.81 13.46
CA THR A 247 -6.19 12.25 13.59
C THR A 247 -5.25 13.16 12.83
N GLN A 248 -4.38 12.61 11.97
CA GLN A 248 -3.51 13.41 11.14
C GLN A 248 -4.33 14.08 10.02
N PRO A 249 -4.28 15.43 9.91
CA PRO A 249 -5.00 16.11 8.87
C PRO A 249 -4.39 15.83 7.51
N HIS A 250 -5.25 15.70 6.50
CA HIS A 250 -4.79 15.58 5.13
C HIS A 250 -3.94 16.81 4.76
N PRO A 251 -2.75 16.62 4.16
CA PRO A 251 -1.80 17.70 3.86
C PRO A 251 -2.32 18.71 2.83
N ILE A 252 -3.34 18.32 2.05
CA ILE A 252 -4.08 19.20 1.14
C ILE A 252 -5.52 19.36 1.64
N TYR A 253 -6.02 20.60 1.58
CA TYR A 253 -7.30 21.00 2.10
C TYR A 253 -7.98 22.05 1.20
N LEU A 254 -9.30 22.16 1.31
CA LEU A 254 -10.09 23.13 0.55
C LEU A 254 -10.36 24.37 1.41
N LYS A 255 -10.13 25.55 0.84
CA LYS A 255 -10.49 26.84 1.43
C LYS A 255 -11.59 27.47 0.59
N ILE A 256 -12.75 27.69 1.20
CA ILE A 256 -13.88 28.38 0.59
C ILE A 256 -14.06 29.70 1.35
N ASP A 257 -13.88 30.81 0.67
CA ASP A 257 -14.11 32.14 1.22
C ASP A 257 -15.50 32.59 0.74
N ILE A 258 -16.41 32.84 1.68
CA ILE A 258 -17.77 33.33 1.38
C ILE A 258 -17.84 34.78 1.86
N GLY A 259 -17.97 35.70 0.93
CA GLY A 259 -18.14 37.12 1.22
C GLY A 259 -19.54 37.38 1.75
N CYS A 260 -19.62 37.70 3.04
CA CYS A 260 -20.82 38.22 3.69
C CYS A 260 -20.58 39.70 4.09
N GLN A 261 -21.57 40.36 4.69
CA GLN A 261 -21.43 41.72 5.27
C GLN A 261 -20.31 41.80 6.35
N GLY A 262 -19.75 40.65 6.77
CA GLY A 262 -18.40 40.48 7.31
C GLY A 262 -17.72 39.27 6.64
N LYS A 263 -16.38 39.23 6.55
CA LYS A 263 -15.68 38.10 5.89
C LYS A 263 -15.81 36.82 6.73
N ALA A 264 -16.40 35.76 6.20
CA ALA A 264 -16.41 34.43 6.80
C ALA A 264 -15.40 33.53 6.06
N PHE A 265 -14.48 32.91 6.82
CA PHE A 265 -13.46 32.02 6.28
C PHE A 265 -13.82 30.57 6.59
N PHE A 266 -13.90 29.71 5.57
CA PHE A 266 -14.12 28.28 5.75
C PHE A 266 -12.83 27.52 5.44
N ARG A 267 -12.32 26.81 6.44
CA ARG A 267 -11.21 25.86 6.26
C ARG A 267 -11.75 24.45 6.44
N TYR A 268 -11.84 23.70 5.36
CA TYR A 268 -12.22 22.30 5.39
C TYR A 268 -10.97 21.46 5.55
N LYS A 269 -10.80 20.73 6.66
CA LYS A 269 -9.68 19.78 6.83
C LYS A 269 -10.20 18.33 6.85
N SER A 270 -9.73 17.52 5.92
CA SER A 270 -10.04 16.08 5.92
C SER A 270 -9.18 15.39 6.98
N VAL A 271 -9.74 15.18 8.17
CA VAL A 271 -9.05 14.46 9.25
C VAL A 271 -9.85 13.22 9.67
N LEU A 272 -11.17 13.28 9.63
CA LEU A 272 -12.10 12.16 9.85
C LEU A 272 -13.28 12.26 8.87
N LYS A 273 -12.91 12.47 7.60
CA LYS A 273 -13.76 12.76 6.42
C LYS A 273 -14.32 14.18 6.28
N THR A 274 -14.48 15.01 7.32
CA THR A 274 -15.06 16.37 7.16
C THR A 274 -14.94 17.18 8.44
N GLY A 275 -14.46 18.43 8.38
CA GLY A 275 -14.44 19.33 9.54
C GLY A 275 -14.24 20.79 9.12
N VAL A 276 -15.02 21.69 9.71
CA VAL A 276 -14.95 23.15 9.44
C VAL A 276 -14.45 23.88 10.67
N SER A 277 -13.46 24.76 10.47
CA SER A 277 -12.98 25.68 11.49
C SER A 277 -13.62 27.06 11.26
N ALA A 278 -14.43 27.50 12.23
CA ALA A 278 -15.05 28.82 12.31
C ALA A 278 -14.87 29.38 13.74
N HIS A 279 -15.12 30.68 13.96
CA HIS A 279 -15.20 31.24 15.32
C HIS A 279 -16.26 30.49 16.14
N GLU A 280 -15.92 30.18 17.39
CA GLU A 280 -16.15 28.86 18.02
C GLU A 280 -17.58 28.29 17.95
N ASN A 281 -18.62 29.12 17.84
CA ASN A 281 -20.02 28.67 17.80
C ASN A 281 -20.85 29.32 16.67
N LEU A 282 -20.23 29.95 15.67
CA LEU A 282 -20.97 30.70 14.63
C LEU A 282 -21.89 29.79 13.81
N LEU A 283 -21.44 28.56 13.55
CA LEU A 283 -22.10 27.59 12.68
C LEU A 283 -22.91 26.55 13.46
N ASP A 284 -22.87 26.59 14.79
CA ASP A 284 -23.62 25.68 15.65
C ASP A 284 -25.12 25.85 15.38
N GLY A 285 -25.82 24.73 15.19
CA GLY A 285 -27.24 24.73 14.89
C GLY A 285 -27.58 25.49 13.60
N LEU A 286 -26.68 25.51 12.59
CA LEU A 286 -27.01 26.05 11.27
C LEU A 286 -28.24 25.36 10.69
N PHE A 287 -28.33 24.05 10.91
CA PHE A 287 -29.50 23.23 10.68
C PHE A 287 -29.97 22.60 12.01
N PRO A 288 -31.27 22.24 12.14
CA PRO A 288 -31.80 21.65 13.36
C PRO A 288 -31.03 20.38 13.79
N GLY A 289 -30.59 20.35 15.04
CA GLY A 289 -29.85 19.20 15.60
C GLY A 289 -28.49 18.96 14.96
N ASP A 290 -27.83 19.99 14.45
CA ASP A 290 -26.45 19.95 13.94
C ASP A 290 -25.58 21.00 14.65
N ASP A 291 -25.13 20.66 15.86
CA ASP A 291 -24.28 21.47 16.73
C ASP A 291 -22.79 21.10 16.62
N GLY A 292 -22.46 20.05 15.86
CA GLY A 292 -21.09 19.55 15.72
C GLY A 292 -20.52 18.93 17.00
N SER A 293 -21.37 18.49 17.94
CA SER A 293 -20.98 17.76 19.15
C SER A 293 -20.76 16.26 18.90
N GLU A 294 -21.37 15.72 17.86
CA GLU A 294 -21.25 14.31 17.45
C GLU A 294 -20.61 14.17 16.07
N CYS A 295 -19.99 13.01 15.79
CA CYS A 295 -19.52 12.69 14.45
C CYS A 295 -20.67 12.06 13.65
N PRO A 296 -21.17 12.70 12.58
CA PRO A 296 -22.34 12.21 11.84
C PRO A 296 -22.07 10.90 11.08
N ASN A 297 -20.79 10.64 10.76
CA ASN A 297 -20.38 9.42 10.07
C ASN A 297 -20.28 8.26 11.07
N PRO A 298 -21.06 7.17 10.92
CA PRO A 298 -21.05 6.05 11.86
C PRO A 298 -19.69 5.35 11.96
N ILE A 299 -18.93 5.28 10.86
CA ILE A 299 -17.58 4.71 10.84
C ILE A 299 -16.61 5.63 11.59
N GLY A 300 -16.74 6.94 11.39
CA GLY A 300 -15.97 7.95 12.11
C GLY A 300 -16.24 7.92 13.61
N ALA A 301 -17.52 7.85 14.00
CA ALA A 301 -17.96 7.71 15.38
C ALA A 301 -17.44 6.41 16.03
N ALA A 302 -17.51 5.28 15.33
CA ALA A 302 -16.96 4.02 15.81
C ALA A 302 -15.44 4.10 16.04
N LYS A 303 -14.69 4.70 15.11
CA LYS A 303 -13.24 4.91 15.24
C LYS A 303 -12.89 5.84 16.40
N LEU A 304 -13.64 6.93 16.60
CA LEU A 304 -13.45 7.84 17.74
C LEU A 304 -13.69 7.14 19.08
N ARG A 305 -14.75 6.31 19.18
CA ARG A 305 -15.04 5.48 20.35
C ARG A 305 -13.93 4.47 20.62
N GLN A 306 -13.46 3.77 19.58
CA GLN A 306 -12.35 2.82 19.68
C GLN A 306 -11.06 3.49 20.20
N LEU A 307 -10.79 4.72 19.75
CA LEU A 307 -9.62 5.50 20.15
C LEU A 307 -9.82 6.27 21.47
N LYS A 308 -11.00 6.21 22.10
CA LYS A 308 -11.35 6.99 23.31
C LYS A 308 -11.07 8.48 23.13
N LEU A 309 -11.40 9.03 21.96
CA LEU A 309 -11.26 10.45 21.64
C LEU A 309 -12.63 11.13 21.69
N GLY A 310 -12.76 12.20 22.48
CA GLY A 310 -13.95 13.06 22.50
C GLY A 310 -13.96 14.02 21.32
N VAL A 311 -15.14 14.34 20.80
CA VAL A 311 -15.31 15.23 19.64
C VAL A 311 -14.77 16.63 19.94
N ASP A 312 -14.91 17.15 21.16
CA ASP A 312 -14.41 18.48 21.53
C ASP A 312 -12.89 18.60 21.49
N SER A 313 -12.18 17.54 21.91
CA SER A 313 -10.71 17.49 21.84
C SER A 313 -10.21 17.55 20.39
N PHE A 314 -11.00 16.99 19.47
CA PHE A 314 -10.75 17.02 18.03
C PHE A 314 -11.19 18.36 17.41
N ALA A 315 -12.36 18.88 17.80
CA ALA A 315 -12.95 20.11 17.30
C ALA A 315 -12.03 21.32 17.48
N ASN A 316 -11.43 21.44 18.67
CA ASN A 316 -10.52 22.55 18.99
C ASN A 316 -9.25 22.55 18.12
N LYS A 317 -8.80 21.36 17.67
CA LYS A 317 -7.55 21.21 16.91
C LYS A 317 -7.77 21.16 15.39
N TYR A 318 -8.90 20.61 14.95
CA TYR A 318 -9.13 20.25 13.55
C TYR A 318 -10.45 20.77 12.97
N GLY A 319 -11.34 21.32 13.79
CA GLY A 319 -12.67 21.82 13.39
C GLY A 319 -13.79 20.85 13.75
N ARG A 320 -15.02 21.39 13.86
CA ARG A 320 -16.22 20.60 14.20
C ARG A 320 -16.71 19.79 12.99
N PRO A 321 -17.11 18.52 13.18
CA PRO A 321 -17.59 17.67 12.10
C PRO A 321 -19.11 17.83 11.89
N TYR A 322 -19.58 19.00 11.45
CA TYR A 322 -21.01 19.21 11.23
C TYR A 322 -21.58 18.29 10.13
N ARG A 323 -22.85 17.92 10.28
CA ARG A 323 -23.60 17.10 9.31
C ARG A 323 -23.72 17.81 7.96
N PHE A 324 -23.99 19.11 7.95
CA PHE A 324 -24.11 19.86 6.69
C PHE A 324 -22.83 19.83 5.84
N VAL A 325 -21.67 19.67 6.49
CA VAL A 325 -20.37 19.57 5.81
C VAL A 325 -20.22 18.22 5.10
N GLN A 326 -20.82 17.16 5.65
CA GLN A 326 -20.92 15.85 4.98
C GLN A 326 -22.00 15.86 3.89
N ALA A 327 -23.06 16.65 4.06
CA ALA A 327 -24.12 16.76 3.08
C ALA A 327 -23.63 17.41 1.78
N ILE A 328 -22.84 18.47 1.86
CA ILE A 328 -22.22 19.12 0.67
C ILE A 328 -21.21 18.23 -0.06
N THR A 329 -20.72 17.16 0.57
CA THR A 329 -19.85 16.15 -0.09
C THR A 329 -20.62 14.90 -0.52
N GLY A 330 -21.95 14.86 -0.33
CA GLY A 330 -22.81 13.72 -0.66
C GLY A 330 -22.70 12.54 0.31
N SER A 331 -22.08 12.74 1.47
CA SER A 331 -21.83 11.69 2.47
C SER A 331 -22.89 11.63 3.58
N ALA A 332 -23.81 12.59 3.64
CA ALA A 332 -24.90 12.66 4.62
C ALA A 332 -26.12 13.42 4.08
N SER A 333 -27.27 13.30 4.75
CA SER A 333 -28.43 14.18 4.55
C SER A 333 -28.35 15.39 5.49
N LEU A 334 -28.95 16.52 5.11
CA LEU A 334 -29.14 17.68 6.01
C LEU A 334 -30.08 17.35 7.18
N THR A 335 -31.01 16.41 6.99
CA THR A 335 -32.02 16.05 7.98
C THR A 335 -31.50 15.02 9.00
N PRO A 336 -31.72 15.23 10.32
CA PRO A 336 -31.36 14.27 11.35
C PRO A 336 -32.09 12.93 11.15
N GLY A 337 -31.37 11.81 11.21
CA GLY A 337 -31.95 10.46 11.18
C GLY A 337 -32.39 9.96 9.80
N ALA A 338 -32.28 10.77 8.75
CA ALA A 338 -32.46 10.29 7.39
C ALA A 338 -31.27 9.43 6.96
N ALA A 339 -31.54 8.37 6.20
CA ALA A 339 -30.49 7.56 5.61
C ALA A 339 -29.62 8.43 4.69
N PRO A 340 -28.29 8.21 4.64
CA PRO A 340 -27.46 8.84 3.62
C PRO A 340 -28.02 8.45 2.24
N PRO A 341 -28.10 9.40 1.29
CA PRO A 341 -28.62 9.12 -0.03
C PRO A 341 -27.80 8.01 -0.70
N THR A 342 -28.48 7.11 -1.40
CA THR A 342 -27.83 5.98 -2.07
C THR A 342 -27.00 6.51 -3.26
N GLU A 343 -25.89 5.86 -3.65
CA GLU A 343 -25.06 6.32 -4.81
C GLU A 343 -25.87 6.53 -6.11
N ALA A 344 -27.00 5.81 -6.27
CA ALA A 344 -27.93 5.96 -7.39
C ALA A 344 -28.85 7.20 -7.28
N GLU A 345 -29.00 7.77 -6.10
CA GLU A 345 -29.90 8.90 -5.79
C GLU A 345 -29.16 10.24 -5.78
N ILE A 346 -27.83 10.22 -5.60
CA ILE A 346 -26.97 11.41 -5.54
C ILE A 346 -26.70 11.92 -6.97
N SER A 347 -27.66 12.68 -7.51
CA SER A 347 -27.45 13.48 -8.71
C SER A 347 -26.58 14.70 -8.39
N GLY A 348 -25.71 15.11 -9.33
CA GLY A 348 -24.93 16.35 -9.20
C GLY A 348 -25.78 17.61 -9.00
N VAL A 349 -27.07 17.58 -9.41
CA VAL A 349 -28.04 18.66 -9.18
C VAL A 349 -28.42 18.76 -7.70
N GLN A 350 -28.71 17.63 -7.05
CA GLN A 350 -29.11 17.63 -5.64
C GLN A 350 -28.00 18.16 -4.72
N LEU A 351 -26.74 17.84 -5.02
CA LEU A 351 -25.60 18.38 -4.27
C LEU A 351 -25.43 19.89 -4.45
N ALA A 352 -25.71 20.41 -5.65
CA ALA A 352 -25.67 21.84 -5.91
C ALA A 352 -26.76 22.59 -5.14
N ASP A 353 -27.96 22.01 -5.05
CA ASP A 353 -29.06 22.55 -4.24
C ASP A 353 -28.70 22.57 -2.75
N VAL A 354 -28.14 21.47 -2.23
CA VAL A 354 -27.64 21.38 -0.84
C VAL A 354 -26.55 22.43 -0.58
N LEU A 355 -25.61 22.61 -1.51
CA LEU A 355 -24.57 23.64 -1.40
C LEU A 355 -25.18 25.05 -1.38
N HIS A 356 -26.17 25.32 -2.22
CA HIS A 356 -26.89 26.60 -2.24
C HIS A 356 -27.59 26.87 -0.90
N GLU A 357 -28.35 25.90 -0.38
CA GLU A 357 -29.02 26.00 0.93
C GLU A 357 -28.02 26.30 2.06
N VAL A 358 -26.88 25.61 2.07
CA VAL A 358 -25.82 25.82 3.07
C VAL A 358 -25.21 27.22 2.96
N ILE A 359 -24.94 27.71 1.74
CA ILE A 359 -24.38 29.06 1.53
C ILE A 359 -25.38 30.14 1.96
N GLU A 360 -26.65 30.01 1.60
CA GLU A 360 -27.72 30.93 2.04
C GLU A 360 -27.89 30.91 3.55
N ALA A 361 -27.92 29.72 4.18
CA ALA A 361 -27.99 29.59 5.63
C ALA A 361 -26.80 30.27 6.32
N ILE A 362 -25.58 30.10 5.78
CA ILE A 362 -24.37 30.77 6.29
C ILE A 362 -24.49 32.29 6.17
N ARG A 363 -24.88 32.80 5.00
CA ARG A 363 -25.04 34.25 4.76
C ARG A 363 -26.10 34.84 5.71
N GLY A 364 -27.23 34.16 5.84
CA GLY A 364 -28.30 34.50 6.76
C GLY A 364 -27.84 34.50 8.22
N ARG A 365 -27.09 33.47 8.64
CA ARG A 365 -26.53 33.36 10.00
C ARG A 365 -25.57 34.49 10.31
N VAL A 366 -24.65 34.82 9.42
CA VAL A 366 -23.69 35.93 9.61
C VAL A 366 -24.45 37.25 9.69
N ALA A 367 -25.42 37.49 8.80
CA ALA A 367 -26.24 38.71 8.83
C ALA A 367 -27.05 38.83 10.13
N ALA A 368 -27.68 37.75 10.58
CA ALA A 368 -28.42 37.71 11.84
C ALA A 368 -27.49 37.95 13.04
N ARG A 369 -26.29 37.37 13.05
CA ARG A 369 -25.31 37.57 14.12
C ARG A 369 -24.82 39.01 14.18
N VAL A 370 -24.56 39.64 13.03
CA VAL A 370 -24.18 41.07 12.96
C VAL A 370 -25.32 41.96 13.48
N LYS A 371 -26.58 41.68 13.10
CA LYS A 371 -27.75 42.40 13.63
C LYS A 371 -27.88 42.23 15.14
N LEU A 372 -27.75 41.00 15.64
CA LEU A 372 -27.82 40.70 17.07
C LEU A 372 -26.72 41.42 17.84
N VAL A 373 -25.47 41.40 17.37
CA VAL A 373 -24.37 42.13 18.02
C VAL A 373 -24.67 43.62 18.10
N ARG A 374 -25.22 44.23 17.04
CA ARG A 374 -25.63 45.64 17.07
C ARG A 374 -26.75 45.89 18.09
N GLN A 375 -27.73 44.99 18.17
CA GLN A 375 -28.83 45.08 19.13
C GLN A 375 -28.34 44.92 20.58
N LEU A 376 -27.43 43.98 20.84
CA LEU A 376 -26.85 43.77 22.17
C LEU A 376 -26.04 45.00 22.62
N LEU A 377 -25.22 45.57 21.73
CA LEU A 377 -24.48 46.80 22.04
C LEU A 377 -25.42 47.99 22.30
N ALA A 378 -26.53 48.09 21.59
CA ALA A 378 -27.56 49.10 21.84
C ALA A 378 -28.27 48.86 23.19
N LEU A 379 -28.59 47.60 23.51
CA LEU A 379 -29.22 47.22 24.79
C LEU A 379 -28.30 47.42 26.00
N GLU A 380 -26.99 47.23 25.85
CA GLU A 380 -26.01 47.47 26.91
C GLU A 380 -25.77 48.96 27.17
N SER A 381 -25.90 49.81 26.14
CA SER A 381 -25.66 51.25 26.24
C SER A 381 -26.91 52.04 26.60
N THR A 382 -28.03 51.82 25.89
CA THR A 382 -29.32 52.49 26.10
C THR A 382 -30.50 51.50 25.99
N PRO A 383 -30.74 50.66 27.02
CA PRO A 383 -31.70 49.56 26.94
C PRO A 383 -33.13 49.98 26.56
N MET A 384 -33.60 51.12 27.10
CA MET A 384 -34.96 51.60 26.82
C MET A 384 -35.10 52.15 25.40
N ASP A 385 -34.11 52.93 24.92
CA ASP A 385 -34.13 53.51 23.58
C ASP A 385 -34.03 52.43 22.49
N ALA A 386 -33.28 51.36 22.76
CA ALA A 386 -33.18 50.21 21.87
C ALA A 386 -34.52 49.49 21.65
N LEU A 387 -35.43 49.53 22.63
CA LEU A 387 -36.73 48.87 22.59
C LEU A 387 -37.83 49.75 21.97
N LEU A 388 -37.70 51.08 22.06
CA LEU A 388 -38.64 52.05 21.48
C LEU A 388 -38.56 52.15 19.95
N VAL A 389 -37.57 51.52 19.32
CA VAL A 389 -37.46 51.39 17.85
C VAL A 389 -38.59 50.51 17.27
N TYR A 390 -39.23 49.71 18.11
CA TYR A 390 -40.33 48.83 17.73
C TYR A 390 -41.68 49.48 18.06
N ASP A 391 -42.73 49.11 17.31
CA ASP A 391 -44.10 49.65 17.46
C ASP A 391 -44.76 49.05 18.73
N VAL A 392 -44.21 49.41 19.89
CA VAL A 392 -44.64 48.94 21.21
C VAL A 392 -45.65 49.96 21.77
N PRO A 393 -46.83 49.52 22.26
CA PRO A 393 -47.85 50.44 22.77
C PRO A 393 -47.29 51.33 23.89
N MET A 394 -47.41 52.64 23.72
CA MET A 394 -46.75 53.69 24.53
C MET A 394 -47.15 53.77 26.02
N ASN A 395 -48.01 52.88 26.52
CA ASN A 395 -48.38 52.81 27.93
C ASN A 395 -47.44 51.87 28.72
N LEU A 396 -46.13 51.91 28.46
CA LEU A 396 -45.16 51.17 29.26
C LEU A 396 -44.87 51.94 30.56
N MET A 397 -45.41 51.43 31.67
CA MET A 397 -45.05 51.83 33.04
C MET A 397 -43.73 51.19 33.52
N THR A 398 -43.07 50.42 32.65
CA THR A 398 -41.89 49.60 32.94
C THR A 398 -40.68 50.10 32.16
N ALA A 399 -39.54 50.26 32.85
CA ALA A 399 -38.28 50.68 32.25
C ALA A 399 -37.23 49.57 32.40
N VAL A 400 -36.54 49.24 31.31
CA VAL A 400 -35.40 48.32 31.34
C VAL A 400 -34.15 49.09 31.75
N THR A 401 -33.63 48.81 32.95
CA THR A 401 -32.50 49.54 33.54
C THR A 401 -31.15 48.89 33.29
N SER A 402 -31.13 47.57 33.05
CA SER A 402 -29.90 46.85 32.75
C SER A 402 -30.17 45.62 31.89
N PHE A 403 -29.27 45.36 30.96
CA PHE A 403 -29.21 44.11 30.19
C PHE A 403 -27.84 43.47 30.45
N LYS A 404 -27.82 42.20 30.86
CA LYS A 404 -26.58 41.46 31.17
C LYS A 404 -26.69 40.04 30.62
N MET A 405 -25.59 39.57 30.04
CA MET A 405 -25.43 38.17 29.68
C MET A 405 -25.13 37.36 30.95
N ILE A 406 -25.79 36.23 31.11
CA ILE A 406 -25.54 35.26 32.18
C ILE A 406 -25.16 33.93 31.56
N ASP A 407 -24.42 33.11 32.31
CA ASP A 407 -24.09 31.75 31.90
C ASP A 407 -25.26 30.79 32.19
N GLU A 408 -25.16 29.59 31.62
CA GLU A 408 -26.18 28.55 31.75
C GLU A 408 -26.38 28.13 33.21
N GLU A 409 -25.30 28.03 33.99
CA GLU A 409 -25.38 27.69 35.41
C GLU A 409 -26.15 28.75 36.21
N THR A 410 -25.87 30.04 36.01
CA THR A 410 -26.61 31.13 36.67
C THR A 410 -28.08 31.16 36.24
N PHE A 411 -28.37 30.90 34.96
CA PHE A 411 -29.74 30.82 34.46
C PHE A 411 -30.53 29.67 35.11
N MET A 412 -29.91 28.49 35.19
CA MET A 412 -30.52 27.30 35.81
C MET A 412 -30.72 27.47 37.32
N VAL A 413 -29.78 28.11 38.00
CA VAL A 413 -29.92 28.47 39.41
C VAL A 413 -31.07 29.46 39.61
N GLY A 414 -31.21 30.47 38.76
CA GLY A 414 -32.32 31.43 38.82
C GLY A 414 -33.71 30.78 38.70
N LEU A 415 -33.87 29.82 37.79
CA LEU A 415 -35.12 29.07 37.62
C LEU A 415 -35.50 28.18 38.82
N LEU A 416 -34.50 27.72 39.58
CA LEU A 416 -34.74 26.93 40.81
C LEU A 416 -35.18 27.80 41.98
N PHE A 417 -34.81 29.09 42.00
CA PHE A 417 -35.17 30.03 43.05
C PHE A 417 -36.51 30.75 42.81
N ASP A 418 -37.02 30.80 41.58
CA ASP A 418 -38.35 31.37 41.25
C ASP A 418 -39.53 30.42 41.50
N ASN A 419 -39.28 29.21 42.02
CA ASN A 419 -40.30 28.19 42.32
C ASN A 419 -40.63 28.03 43.83
N TYR A 420 -40.34 29.04 44.66
CA TYR A 420 -40.73 29.07 46.08
C TYR A 420 -41.52 30.33 46.46
#